data_AF-A0A7C1XUC7-F1
#
_entry.id   AF-A0A7C1XUC7-F1
#
_cell.length_a   1.000
_cell.length_b   1.000
_cell.length_c   1.000
_cell.angle_alpha   90.00
_cell.angle_beta   90.00
_cell.angle_gamma   90.00
#
_symmetry.space_group_name_H-M   'P 1'
#
loop_
_entity.id
_entity.type
_entity.pdbx_description
1 polymer ?
#
loop_
_entity_poly.entity_id
_entity_poly.type
_entity_poly.pdbx_seq_one_letter_code
_entity_poly.pdbx_strand_id
1 'polypeptide(L)'
;MLFPIGNIIAMLIPVPLGIFWLGASMAVYTLNRHHPNPLVGEFTQRSAYRLYGVAGFVVVVATFFGTQLYLWLITWALSALIIIPLSIRDLLRIRRMTWMDTHGEETAR
;
A
#
# COMPACT_ATOMS: atom_id res chain seq x y z
N MET A 1 -7.01 7.26 -1.44
CA MET A 1 -7.77 6.04 -1.86
C MET A 1 -7.00 5.13 -2.82
N LEU A 2 -6.00 5.61 -3.57
CA LEU A 2 -5.28 4.82 -4.59
C LEU A 2 -4.38 3.71 -4.02
N PHE A 3 -3.81 3.91 -2.83
CA PHE A 3 -2.79 3.03 -2.25
C PHE A 3 -3.27 1.59 -1.91
N PRO A 4 -4.44 1.39 -1.26
CA PRO A 4 -4.94 0.05 -0.96
C PRO A 4 -5.32 -0.75 -2.22
N ILE A 5 -5.79 -0.05 -3.27
CA ILE A 5 -6.17 -0.68 -4.53
C ILE A 5 -4.93 -1.20 -5.25
N GLY A 6 -3.88 -0.39 -5.36
CA GLY A 6 -2.67 -0.84 -6.02
C GLY A 6 -1.92 -1.92 -5.24
N ASN A 7 -2.00 -1.94 -3.89
CA ASN A 7 -1.51 -3.07 -3.10
C ASN A 7 -2.22 -4.39 -3.48
N ILE A 8 -3.53 -4.37 -3.67
CA ILE A 8 -4.30 -5.55 -4.08
C ILE A 8 -3.91 -6.00 -5.48
N ILE A 9 -3.78 -5.07 -6.44
CA ILE A 9 -3.40 -5.38 -7.82
C ILE A 9 -1.97 -5.94 -7.89
N ALA A 10 -1.04 -5.33 -7.15
CA ALA A 10 0.35 -5.78 -7.08
C ALA A 10 0.51 -7.15 -6.40
N MET A 11 -0.36 -7.46 -5.45
CA MET A 11 -0.45 -8.77 -4.79
C MET A 11 -1.31 -9.78 -5.55
N LEU A 12 -1.82 -9.45 -6.75
CA LEU A 12 -2.49 -10.39 -7.64
C LEU A 12 -1.55 -10.91 -8.74
N ILE A 13 -0.56 -10.11 -9.14
CA ILE A 13 0.41 -10.44 -10.20
C ILE A 13 1.85 -10.28 -9.66
N PRO A 14 2.54 -11.39 -9.31
CA PRO A 14 3.82 -11.34 -8.60
C PRO A 14 4.94 -10.66 -9.36
N VAL A 15 5.08 -10.96 -10.66
CA VAL A 15 6.14 -10.44 -11.52
C VAL A 15 5.51 -9.93 -12.82
N PRO A 16 5.85 -8.73 -13.30
CA PRO A 16 6.75 -7.73 -12.70
C PRO A 16 6.04 -6.69 -11.81
N LEU A 17 4.72 -6.77 -11.68
CA LEU A 17 3.87 -5.75 -11.06
C LEU A 17 4.19 -5.49 -9.57
N GLY A 18 4.57 -6.50 -8.78
CA GLY A 18 4.96 -6.31 -7.38
C GLY A 18 6.18 -5.41 -7.20
N ILE A 19 7.19 -5.56 -8.06
CA ILE A 19 8.43 -4.75 -8.03
C ILE A 19 8.15 -3.32 -8.51
N PHE A 20 7.40 -3.17 -9.61
CA PHE A 20 7.03 -1.84 -10.10
C PHE A 20 6.13 -1.10 -9.11
N TRP A 21 5.27 -1.82 -8.38
CA TRP A 21 4.42 -1.22 -7.37
C TRP A 21 5.20 -0.74 -6.15
N LEU A 22 6.30 -1.39 -5.77
CA LEU A 22 7.17 -0.86 -4.70
C LEU A 22 7.65 0.56 -5.02
N GLY A 23 8.09 0.81 -6.25
CA GLY A 23 8.46 2.15 -6.72
C GLY A 23 7.26 3.09 -6.85
N ALA A 24 6.19 2.64 -7.52
CA ALA A 24 4.99 3.44 -7.74
C ALA A 24 4.31 3.86 -6.43
N SER A 25 4.31 2.99 -5.42
CA SER A 25 3.74 3.26 -4.09
C SER A 25 4.42 4.45 -3.41
N MET A 26 5.71 4.66 -3.63
CA MET A 26 6.44 5.81 -3.08
C MET A 26 6.01 7.12 -3.73
N ALA A 27 5.76 7.12 -5.04
CA ALA A 27 5.18 8.27 -5.75
C ALA A 27 3.75 8.56 -5.30
N VAL A 28 2.93 7.51 -5.10
CA VAL A 28 1.57 7.67 -4.54
C VAL A 28 1.63 8.22 -3.12
N TYR A 29 2.61 7.81 -2.31
CA TYR A 29 2.83 8.34 -0.97
C TYR A 29 3.18 9.83 -0.99
N THR A 30 4.13 10.26 -1.83
CA THR A 30 4.54 11.67 -1.91
C THR A 30 3.43 12.58 -2.39
N LEU A 31 2.66 12.15 -3.41
CA LEU A 31 1.49 12.87 -3.90
C LEU A 31 0.40 13.02 -2.84
N ASN A 32 0.21 12.00 -1.99
CA ASN A 32 -0.77 12.05 -0.89
C ASN A 32 -0.26 12.70 0.40
N ARG A 33 1.06 12.91 0.54
CA ARG A 33 1.66 13.49 1.76
C ARG A 33 1.25 14.94 1.96
N HIS A 34 1.06 15.68 0.88
CA HIS A 34 0.70 17.10 0.89
C HIS A 34 -0.80 17.35 0.66
N HIS A 35 -1.65 16.32 0.79
CA HIS A 35 -3.08 16.51 0.66
C HIS A 35 -3.61 17.43 1.80
N PRO A 36 -4.49 18.40 1.52
CA PRO A 36 -5.07 19.31 2.51
C PRO A 36 -5.79 18.60 3.66
N ASN A 37 -6.24 17.36 3.42
CA ASN A 37 -6.90 16.54 4.42
C ASN A 37 -5.88 15.62 5.14
N PRO A 38 -5.61 15.83 6.44
CA PRO A 38 -4.61 15.05 7.18
C PRO A 38 -4.95 13.56 7.28
N LEU A 39 -6.24 13.19 7.18
CA LEU A 39 -6.68 11.79 7.21
C LEU A 39 -6.12 11.02 5.99
N VAL A 40 -6.05 11.65 4.82
CA VAL A 40 -5.53 11.02 3.59
C VAL A 40 -4.05 10.68 3.73
N GLY A 41 -3.28 11.56 4.37
CA GLY A 41 -1.86 11.34 4.67
C GLY A 41 -1.63 10.19 5.64
N GLU A 42 -2.36 10.14 6.77
CA GLU A 42 -2.20 9.09 7.79
C GLU A 42 -2.57 7.69 7.26
N PHE A 43 -3.66 7.57 6.50
CA PHE A 43 -4.06 6.28 5.91
C PHE A 43 -3.04 5.79 4.88
N THR A 44 -2.47 6.71 4.09
CA THR A 44 -1.44 6.37 3.11
C THR A 44 -0.14 5.97 3.81
N GLN A 45 0.25 6.67 4.87
CA GLN A 45 1.42 6.33 5.68
C GLN A 45 1.29 4.96 6.37
N ARG A 46 0.12 4.66 6.97
CA ARG A 46 -0.13 3.36 7.61
C ARG A 46 -0.13 2.21 6.60
N SER A 47 -0.67 2.42 5.41
CA SER A 47 -0.66 1.43 4.34
C SER A 47 0.76 1.22 3.79
N ALA A 48 1.53 2.29 3.64
CA ALA A 48 2.92 2.25 3.18
C ALA A 48 3.85 1.55 4.17
N TYR A 49 3.72 1.84 5.47
CA TYR A 49 4.53 1.21 6.50
C TYR A 49 4.38 -0.32 6.50
N ARG A 50 3.17 -0.83 6.29
CA ARG A 50 2.89 -2.27 6.20
C ARG A 50 3.52 -2.89 4.94
N LEU A 51 3.36 -2.23 3.79
CA LEU A 51 3.95 -2.69 2.53
C LEU A 51 5.48 -2.79 2.64
N TYR A 52 6.14 -1.73 3.14
CA TYR A 52 7.59 -1.71 3.28
C TYR A 52 8.10 -2.65 4.37
N GLY A 53 7.36 -2.83 5.47
CA GLY A 53 7.70 -3.81 6.50
C GLY A 53 7.70 -5.24 5.96
N VAL A 54 6.66 -5.62 5.22
CA VAL A 54 6.57 -6.95 4.58
C VAL A 54 7.65 -7.09 3.50
N ALA A 55 7.85 -6.09 2.65
CA ALA A 55 8.89 -6.13 1.63
C ALA A 55 10.30 -6.30 2.23
N GLY A 56 10.62 -5.57 3.31
CA GLY A 56 11.88 -5.72 4.03
C GLY A 56 12.05 -7.11 4.65
N PHE A 57 10.99 -7.68 5.21
CA PHE A 57 11.00 -9.05 5.70
C PHE A 57 11.28 -10.07 4.58
N VAL A 58 10.63 -9.91 3.43
CA VAL A 58 10.84 -10.78 2.26
C VAL A 58 12.31 -10.78 1.83
N VAL A 59 13.01 -9.64 1.84
CA VAL A 59 14.44 -9.57 1.49
C VAL A 59 15.29 -10.43 2.43
N VAL A 60 15.00 -10.40 3.74
CA VAL A 60 15.72 -11.23 4.72
C VAL A 60 15.46 -12.71 4.48
N VAL A 61 14.19 -13.12 4.31
CA VAL A 61 13.85 -14.54 4.09
C VAL A 61 14.42 -15.03 2.75
N ALA A 62 14.36 -14.21 1.70
CA ALA A 62 14.89 -14.52 0.37
C ALA A 62 16.38 -14.85 0.36
N THR A 63 17.15 -14.35 1.33
CA THR A 63 18.57 -14.67 1.48
C THR A 63 18.79 -16.17 1.74
N PHE A 64 17.83 -16.88 2.32
CA PHE A 64 17.98 -18.29 2.74
C PHE A 64 17.58 -19.31 1.67
N PHE A 65 16.85 -18.91 0.62
CA PHE A 65 16.26 -19.85 -0.32
C PHE A 65 16.62 -19.65 -1.79
N GLY A 66 17.54 -18.72 -2.10
CA GLY A 66 18.13 -18.58 -3.44
C GLY A 66 17.14 -18.16 -4.53
N THR A 67 17.24 -18.80 -5.70
CA THR A 67 16.47 -18.47 -6.93
C THR A 67 15.31 -19.42 -7.20
N GLN A 68 15.00 -20.31 -6.26
CA GLN A 68 13.96 -21.32 -6.38
C GLN A 68 12.58 -20.65 -6.52
N LEU A 69 12.00 -20.72 -7.72
CA LEU A 69 10.75 -20.02 -8.06
C LEU A 69 9.57 -20.40 -7.15
N TYR A 70 9.48 -21.66 -6.73
CA TYR A 70 8.38 -22.10 -5.87
C TYR A 70 8.42 -21.44 -4.47
N LEU A 71 9.63 -21.20 -3.92
CA LEU A 71 9.81 -20.52 -2.62
C LEU A 71 9.49 -19.03 -2.72
N TRP A 72 9.81 -18.42 -3.87
CA TRP A 72 9.38 -17.05 -4.19
C TRP A 72 7.86 -16.93 -4.29
N LEU A 73 7.18 -17.89 -4.94
CA LEU A 73 5.72 -17.91 -5.03
C LEU A 73 5.06 -18.12 -3.67
N ILE A 74 5.61 -18.99 -2.82
CA ILE A 74 5.12 -19.20 -1.44
C ILE A 74 5.29 -17.91 -0.62
N THR A 75 6.46 -17.30 -0.65
CA THR A 75 6.76 -16.06 0.07
C THR A 75 5.85 -14.92 -0.40
N TRP A 76 5.59 -14.85 -1.70
CA TRP A 76 4.64 -13.90 -2.27
C TRP A 76 3.21 -14.18 -1.81
N ALA A 77 2.76 -15.44 -1.85
CA ALA A 77 1.41 -15.81 -1.41
C ALA A 77 1.19 -15.48 0.08
N LEU A 78 2.20 -15.72 0.93
CA LEU A 78 2.17 -15.33 2.34
C LEU A 78 2.09 -13.81 2.52
N SER A 79 2.88 -13.06 1.73
CA SER A 79 2.86 -11.60 1.74
C SER A 79 1.50 -11.04 1.30
N ALA A 80 0.93 -11.60 0.24
CA ALA A 80 -0.39 -11.27 -0.28
C ALA A 80 -1.47 -11.55 0.79
N LEU A 81 -1.39 -12.70 1.46
CA LEU A 81 -2.32 -13.08 2.53
C LEU A 81 -2.28 -12.10 3.72
N ILE A 82 -1.17 -11.41 3.95
CA ILE A 82 -1.06 -10.39 5.01
C ILE A 82 -1.54 -9.03 4.50
N ILE A 83 -1.06 -8.60 3.34
CA ILE A 83 -1.31 -7.25 2.83
C ILE A 83 -2.74 -7.05 2.33
N ILE A 84 -3.31 -8.05 1.65
CA ILE A 84 -4.68 -7.96 1.08
C ILE A 84 -5.73 -7.70 2.19
N PRO A 85 -5.84 -8.51 3.26
CA PRO A 85 -6.87 -8.27 4.28
C PRO A 85 -6.63 -6.97 5.04
N LEU A 86 -5.37 -6.57 5.28
CA LEU A 86 -5.07 -5.27 5.90
C LEU A 86 -5.52 -4.11 5.01
N SER A 87 -5.26 -4.21 3.71
CA SER A 87 -5.67 -3.20 2.73
C SER A 87 -7.19 -3.12 2.58
N ILE A 88 -7.89 -4.26 2.60
CA ILE A 88 -9.37 -4.31 2.61
C ILE A 88 -9.93 -3.65 3.88
N ARG A 89 -9.35 -3.93 5.05
CA ARG A 89 -9.78 -3.31 6.32
C ARG A 89 -9.61 -1.80 6.30
N ASP A 90 -8.51 -1.31 5.75
CA ASP A 90 -8.27 0.13 5.61
C ASP A 90 -9.30 0.74 4.64
N LEU A 91 -9.62 0.08 3.52
CA LEU A 91 -10.61 0.55 2.56
C LEU A 91 -12.03 0.61 3.16
N LEU A 92 -12.42 -0.40 3.94
CA LEU A 92 -13.70 -0.42 4.65
C LEU A 92 -13.77 0.67 5.73
N ARG A 93 -12.63 0.97 6.38
CA ARG A 93 -12.55 2.05 7.37
C ARG A 93 -12.68 3.43 6.72
N ILE A 94 -11.99 3.64 5.60
CA ILE A 94 -12.09 4.83 4.74
C ILE A 94 -13.54 5.04 4.31
N ARG A 95 -14.25 4.00 3.85
CA ARG A 95 -15.67 4.12 3.45
C ARG A 95 -16.63 4.50 4.57
N ARG A 96 -16.31 4.18 5.83
CA ARG A 96 -17.19 4.45 6.99
C ARG A 96 -16.93 5.79 7.66
N MET A 97 -15.87 6.51 7.28
CA MET A 97 -15.59 7.83 7.86
C MET A 97 -16.36 8.90 7.11
N THR A 98 -17.01 9.79 7.85
CA THR A 98 -17.60 11.02 7.31
C THR A 98 -16.47 11.90 6.82
N TRP A 99 -16.36 12.04 5.50
CA TRP A 99 -15.40 12.95 4.88
C TRP A 99 -15.87 14.37 5.17
N MET A 100 -15.01 15.16 5.83
CA MET A 100 -15.19 16.59 5.85
C MET A 100 -14.75 17.08 4.48
N ASP A 101 -15.69 17.66 3.73
CA ASP A 101 -15.36 18.36 2.50
C ASP A 101 -14.39 19.49 2.87
N THR A 102 -13.16 19.39 2.39
CA THR A 102 -12.29 20.57 2.31
C THR A 102 -12.94 21.45 1.25
N HIS A 103 -13.89 22.28 1.68
CA HIS A 103 -14.32 23.43 0.89
C HIS A 103 -13.05 24.17 0.51
N GLY A 104 -12.84 24.32 -0.80
CA GLY A 104 -11.94 25.36 -1.27
C GLY A 104 -12.35 26.64 -0.57
N GLU A 105 -11.35 27.38 -0.08
CA GLU A 105 -11.49 28.71 0.44
C GLU A 105 -12.05 29.61 -0.68
N GLU A 106 -13.37 29.58 -0.89
CA GLU A 106 -14.12 30.55 -1.70
C GLU A 106 -14.97 31.41 -0.76
N THR A 107 -14.35 31.85 0.34
CA THR A 107 -14.92 32.89 1.21
C THR A 107 -13.79 33.54 1.99
N ALA A 108 -13.49 34.79 1.59
CA ALA A 108 -12.57 35.75 2.22
C ALA A 108 -11.09 35.72 1.80
N ARG A 109 -10.79 36.15 0.56
CA ARG A 109 -10.26 37.50 0.28
C ARG A 109 -10.04 37.78 -1.20
#